data_AF-A0A2D5IQC3-F1
#
_entry.id   AF-A0A2D5IQC3-F1
#
_cell.length_a   1.000
_cell.length_b   1.000
_cell.length_c   1.000
_cell.angle_alpha   90.00
_cell.angle_beta   90.00
_cell.angle_gamma   90.00
#
_symmetry.space_group_name_H-M   'P 1'
#
loop_
_entity.id
_entity.type
_entity.pdbx_description
1 polymer ?
#
loop_
_entity_poly.entity_id
_entity_poly.type
_entity_poly.pdbx_seq_one_letter_code
_entity_poly.pdbx_strand_id
1 'polypeptide(L)'
;FPSTFRRLQAVRPRASLHQVGLSRRSGSATMDQGTHHTCARIVADAGGAAEGHGPPVEVPVRTVDEELGRLGLPRLEVLKIDVEGHELDVLHGAEAAIRHDRIDLVLAECRIGASGSLTQHVPIEALVAHLEPRGFRAMAYYTGAIAADRGVHHGDVLMARIDRLDPGMYWGPCDVLSGDGIPFSD
;
A
#
# COMPACT_ATOMS: atom_id res chain seq x y z
N PHE A 1 -4.57 21.12 -8.99
CA PHE A 1 -3.41 20.21 -8.96
C PHE A 1 -3.51 19.33 -7.73
N PRO A 2 -3.63 18.01 -7.90
CA PRO A 2 -4.84 17.41 -8.50
C PRO A 2 -6.10 17.81 -7.70
N SER A 3 -7.27 17.83 -8.35
CA SER A 3 -8.54 18.18 -7.71
C SER A 3 -8.90 17.23 -6.56
N THR A 4 -8.41 15.99 -6.61
CA THR A 4 -8.61 14.95 -5.59
C THR A 4 -8.00 15.31 -4.25
N PHE A 5 -6.76 15.84 -4.22
CA PHE A 5 -6.11 16.27 -2.98
C PHE A 5 -6.92 17.38 -2.28
N ARG A 6 -7.38 18.38 -3.05
CA ARG A 6 -8.23 19.47 -2.52
C ARG A 6 -9.55 18.93 -1.96
N ARG A 7 -10.17 17.96 -2.64
CA ARG A 7 -11.39 17.31 -2.16
C ARG A 7 -11.13 16.53 -0.86
N LEU A 8 -10.00 15.84 -0.76
CA LEU A 8 -9.61 15.08 0.43
C LEU A 8 -9.43 16.00 1.64
N GLN A 9 -8.77 17.16 1.45
CA GLN A 9 -8.63 18.18 2.49
C GLN A 9 -9.97 18.65 3.06
N ALA A 10 -11.00 18.77 2.22
CA ALA A 10 -12.32 19.20 2.67
C ALA A 10 -13.07 18.13 3.48
N VAL A 11 -12.80 16.83 3.26
CA VAL A 11 -13.58 15.72 3.83
C VAL A 11 -12.84 14.88 4.86
N ARG A 12 -11.56 15.19 5.14
CA ARG A 12 -10.73 14.51 6.14
C ARG A 12 -10.02 15.50 7.06
N PRO A 13 -10.77 16.26 7.90
CA PRO A 13 -10.19 17.29 8.76
C PRO A 13 -9.29 16.73 9.89
N ARG A 14 -9.38 15.43 10.17
CA ARG A 14 -8.58 14.74 11.20
C ARG A 14 -7.29 14.12 10.64
N ALA A 15 -6.97 14.32 9.37
CA ALA A 15 -5.78 13.78 8.72
C ALA A 15 -4.79 14.89 8.37
N SER A 16 -3.49 14.63 8.57
CA SER A 16 -2.44 15.42 7.93
C SER A 16 -2.27 14.91 6.51
N LEU A 17 -2.44 15.79 5.52
CA LEU A 17 -2.40 15.44 4.11
C LEU A 17 -1.15 16.02 3.46
N HIS A 18 -0.42 15.18 2.72
CA HIS A 18 0.82 15.54 2.06
C HIS A 18 0.66 15.30 0.56
N GLN A 19 0.84 16.36 -0.24
CA GLN A 19 0.71 16.28 -1.70
C GLN A 19 2.03 15.79 -2.31
N VAL A 20 2.34 14.51 -2.08
CA VAL A 20 3.56 13.84 -2.53
C VAL A 20 3.25 12.37 -2.77
N GLY A 21 3.81 11.79 -3.84
CA GLY A 21 3.77 10.35 -4.04
C GLY A 21 4.86 9.63 -3.24
N LEU A 22 4.64 8.38 -2.88
CA LEU A 22 5.67 7.54 -2.27
C LEU A 22 6.24 6.60 -3.34
N SER A 23 7.57 6.43 -3.36
CA SER A 23 8.28 5.68 -4.40
C SER A 23 9.64 5.18 -3.88
N ARG A 24 10.36 4.41 -4.71
CA ARG A 24 11.66 3.83 -4.36
C ARG A 24 12.80 4.85 -4.30
N ARG A 25 12.61 6.04 -4.89
CA ARG A 25 13.57 7.15 -4.94
C ARG A 25 12.81 8.47 -4.93
N SER A 26 13.40 9.49 -4.32
CA SER A 26 12.88 10.85 -4.32
C SER A 26 13.16 11.56 -5.64
N GLY A 27 12.28 12.48 -6.04
CA GLY A 27 12.39 13.23 -7.30
C GLY A 27 11.04 13.67 -7.85
N SER A 28 10.91 13.63 -9.17
CA SER A 28 9.64 13.83 -9.89
C SER A 28 9.23 12.53 -10.56
N ALA A 29 7.92 12.29 -10.67
CA ALA A 29 7.36 11.20 -11.43
C ALA A 29 6.18 11.70 -12.27
N THR A 30 6.01 11.08 -13.44
CA THR A 30 4.82 11.26 -14.26
C THR A 30 3.68 10.42 -13.68
N MET A 31 2.55 11.07 -13.39
CA MET A 31 1.35 10.43 -12.88
C MET A 31 0.22 10.54 -13.91
N ASP A 32 -0.35 9.41 -14.32
CA ASP A 32 -1.65 9.37 -14.99
C ASP A 32 -2.72 9.62 -13.92
N GLN A 33 -3.60 10.58 -14.19
CA GLN A 33 -4.68 10.96 -13.29
C GLN A 33 -5.85 9.96 -13.30
N GLY A 34 -5.82 8.97 -14.20
CA GLY A 34 -6.83 7.93 -14.33
C GLY A 34 -8.14 8.45 -14.93
N THR A 35 -9.02 7.52 -15.31
CA THR A 35 -10.40 7.84 -15.73
C THR A 35 -11.30 8.12 -14.53
N HIS A 36 -10.99 7.47 -13.41
CA HIS A 36 -11.62 7.68 -12.12
C HIS A 36 -10.61 8.26 -11.13
N HIS A 37 -11.07 9.18 -10.29
CA HIS A 37 -10.27 9.86 -9.26
C HIS A 37 -9.61 8.92 -8.24
N THR A 38 -10.00 7.65 -8.22
CA THR A 38 -9.47 6.59 -7.36
C THR A 38 -8.29 5.87 -7.98
N CYS A 39 -8.08 5.98 -9.29
CA CYS A 39 -7.17 5.12 -10.06
C CYS A 39 -5.95 5.86 -10.61
N ALA A 40 -5.49 6.90 -9.90
CA ALA A 40 -4.30 7.64 -10.30
C ALA A 40 -3.04 6.78 -10.05
N ARG A 41 -2.14 6.72 -11.03
CA ARG A 41 -0.96 5.84 -10.99
C ARG A 41 0.28 6.52 -11.52
N ILE A 42 1.43 6.14 -10.98
CA ILE A 42 2.72 6.50 -11.59
C ILE A 42 2.90 5.66 -12.86
N VAL A 43 3.33 6.31 -13.94
CA VAL A 43 3.59 5.67 -15.24
C VAL A 43 5.10 5.58 -15.44
N ALA A 44 5.61 4.39 -15.78
CA ALA A 44 7.00 4.25 -16.21
C ALA A 44 7.14 4.87 -17.62
N ASP A 45 8.15 5.73 -17.78
CA ASP A 45 8.54 6.49 -18.99
C ASP A 45 7.65 6.34 -20.25
N ALA A 46 6.92 7.42 -20.57
CA ALA A 46 6.46 7.93 -21.87
C ALA A 46 6.08 6.96 -23.02
N GLY A 47 5.71 5.70 -22.75
CA GLY A 47 5.30 4.72 -23.77
C GLY A 47 3.94 4.05 -23.50
N GLY A 48 3.41 4.17 -22.28
CA GLY A 48 2.05 3.74 -21.95
C GLY A 48 1.04 4.77 -22.44
N ALA A 49 0.04 4.35 -23.20
CA ALA A 49 -1.06 5.23 -23.57
C ALA A 49 -1.71 5.77 -22.28
N ALA A 50 -1.80 7.10 -22.15
CA ALA A 50 -2.56 7.71 -21.07
C ALA A 50 -4.02 7.28 -21.23
N GLU A 51 -4.58 6.63 -20.22
CA GLU A 51 -5.98 6.19 -20.25
C GLU A 51 -6.90 7.19 -19.54
N GLY A 52 -6.35 8.15 -18.80
CA GLY A 52 -7.09 9.08 -17.97
C GLY A 52 -7.80 10.27 -18.65
N HIS A 53 -8.59 11.01 -17.85
CA HIS A 53 -9.40 12.17 -18.28
C HIS A 53 -8.59 13.47 -18.54
N GLY A 54 -7.29 13.36 -18.81
CA GLY A 54 -6.40 14.50 -19.04
C GLY A 54 -4.95 14.09 -19.27
N PRO A 55 -4.07 15.04 -19.66
CA PRO A 55 -2.66 14.73 -19.83
C PRO A 55 -2.04 14.27 -18.50
N PRO A 56 -1.04 13.36 -18.54
CA PRO A 56 -0.24 13.03 -17.36
C PRO A 56 0.36 14.29 -16.73
N VAL A 57 0.52 14.27 -15.42
CA VAL A 57 1.06 15.39 -14.64
C VAL A 57 2.32 14.99 -13.91
N GLU A 58 3.27 15.90 -13.84
CA GLU A 58 4.44 15.73 -12.98
C GLU A 58 4.07 15.95 -11.52
N VAL A 59 4.45 15.01 -10.66
CA VAL A 59 4.24 15.08 -9.22
C VAL A 59 5.54 14.82 -8.45
N PRO A 60 5.76 15.48 -7.31
CA PRO A 60 6.89 15.16 -6.46
C PRO A 60 6.68 13.77 -5.86
N VAL A 61 7.77 13.00 -5.80
CA VAL A 61 7.82 11.71 -5.11
C VAL A 61 8.95 11.66 -4.09
N ARG A 62 8.75 10.89 -3.02
CA ARG A 62 9.74 10.64 -1.97
C ARG A 62 9.73 9.19 -1.53
N THR A 63 10.80 8.77 -0.87
CA THR A 63 10.81 7.50 -0.14
C THR A 63 10.01 7.61 1.16
N VAL A 64 9.48 6.49 1.66
CA VAL A 64 8.84 6.42 2.98
C VAL A 64 9.85 6.80 4.06
N ASP A 65 11.11 6.37 3.91
CA ASP A 65 12.19 6.70 4.83
C ASP A 65 12.43 8.22 4.94
N GLU A 66 12.42 8.95 3.82
CA GLU A 66 12.57 10.41 3.81
C GLU A 66 11.36 11.09 4.46
N GLU A 67 10.14 10.64 4.15
CA GLU A 67 8.93 11.22 4.74
C GLU A 67 8.83 10.98 6.24
N LEU A 68 9.25 9.81 6.74
CA LEU A 68 9.38 9.57 8.18
C LEU A 68 10.32 10.56 8.85
N GLY A 69 11.49 10.79 8.25
CA GLY A 69 12.45 11.77 8.74
C GLY A 69 11.88 13.20 8.73
N ARG A 70 11.26 13.59 7.61
CA ARG A 70 10.66 14.93 7.44
C ARG A 70 9.51 15.20 8.41
N LEU A 71 8.72 14.19 8.71
CA LEU A 71 7.59 14.28 9.64
C LEU A 71 7.99 14.13 11.11
N GLY A 72 9.25 13.76 11.38
CA GLY A 72 9.70 13.45 12.75
C GLY A 72 9.02 12.22 13.34
N LEU A 73 8.55 11.31 12.48
CA LEU A 73 7.84 10.11 12.91
C LEU A 73 8.86 8.99 13.20
N PRO A 74 8.98 8.50 14.44
CA PRO A 74 9.95 7.46 14.77
C PRO A 74 9.51 6.09 14.26
N ARG A 75 8.21 5.85 14.04
CA ARG A 75 7.65 4.58 13.55
C ARG A 75 6.32 4.77 12.83
N LEU A 76 5.90 3.76 12.06
CA LEU A 76 4.55 3.55 11.56
C LEU A 76 3.94 2.33 12.24
N GLU A 77 2.87 2.53 12.99
CA GLU A 77 2.05 1.41 13.49
C GLU A 77 1.37 0.70 12.32
N VAL A 78 0.95 1.47 11.30
CA VAL A 78 0.36 0.95 10.07
C VAL A 78 0.90 1.72 8.86
N LEU A 79 1.41 1.00 7.87
CA LEU A 79 1.67 1.49 6.52
C LEU A 79 0.58 0.96 5.58
N LYS A 80 -0.37 1.81 5.17
CA LYS A 80 -1.35 1.48 4.14
C LYS A 80 -0.83 1.84 2.75
N ILE A 81 -0.94 0.93 1.79
CA ILE A 81 -0.45 1.09 0.42
C ILE A 81 -1.56 0.73 -0.57
N ASP A 82 -1.87 1.67 -1.46
CA ASP A 82 -2.86 1.58 -2.53
C ASP A 82 -2.46 2.71 -3.48
N VAL A 83 -1.62 2.33 -4.43
CA VAL A 83 -0.92 3.25 -5.34
C VAL A 83 -0.94 2.70 -6.76
N GLU A 84 -1.89 1.81 -7.02
CA GLU A 84 -2.32 1.44 -8.36
C GLU A 84 -1.18 0.88 -9.24
N GLY A 85 -0.42 -0.06 -8.68
CA GLY A 85 0.66 -0.79 -9.34
C GLY A 85 2.06 -0.39 -8.88
N HIS A 86 2.18 0.67 -8.07
CA HIS A 86 3.45 1.17 -7.56
C HIS A 86 3.80 0.63 -6.16
N GLU A 87 3.08 -0.40 -5.67
CA GLU A 87 3.13 -0.82 -4.27
C GLU A 87 4.52 -1.33 -3.87
N LEU A 88 5.17 -2.13 -4.73
CA LEU A 88 6.53 -2.62 -4.47
C LEU A 88 7.56 -1.49 -4.41
N ASP A 89 7.37 -0.42 -5.18
CA ASP A 89 8.30 0.70 -5.17
C ASP A 89 8.14 1.54 -3.90
N VAL A 90 6.92 1.66 -3.36
CA VAL A 90 6.70 2.21 -2.02
C VAL A 90 7.45 1.38 -0.97
N LEU A 91 7.36 0.05 -1.02
CA LEU A 91 8.07 -0.84 -0.09
C LEU A 91 9.60 -0.74 -0.22
N HIS A 92 10.14 -0.66 -1.44
CA HIS A 92 11.56 -0.39 -1.63
C HIS A 92 11.99 0.99 -1.09
N GLY A 93 11.10 1.98 -1.11
CA GLY A 93 11.30 3.28 -0.47
C GLY A 93 11.16 3.25 1.06
N ALA A 94 10.77 2.12 1.64
CA ALA A 94 10.65 1.89 3.08
C ALA A 94 11.71 0.92 3.60
N GLU A 95 12.72 0.55 2.80
CA GLU A 95 13.68 -0.51 3.14
C GLU A 95 14.42 -0.23 4.45
N ALA A 96 14.80 1.04 4.72
CA ALA A 96 15.46 1.35 5.98
C ALA A 96 14.50 1.26 7.15
N ALA A 97 13.27 1.79 7.04
CA ALA A 97 12.25 1.67 8.06
C ALA A 97 11.89 0.21 8.37
N ILE A 98 11.76 -0.63 7.34
CA ILE A 98 11.51 -2.07 7.48
C ILE A 98 12.67 -2.73 8.22
N ARG A 99 13.91 -2.51 7.76
CA ARG A 99 15.11 -3.12 8.37
C ARG A 99 15.37 -2.66 9.80
N HIS A 100 14.92 -1.47 10.17
CA HIS A 100 15.10 -0.88 11.49
C HIS A 100 13.84 -1.02 12.36
N ASP A 101 12.93 -1.93 12.02
CA ASP A 101 11.77 -2.27 12.85
C ASP A 101 10.84 -1.08 13.14
N ARG A 102 10.76 -0.15 12.18
CA ARG A 102 9.97 1.09 12.27
C ARG A 102 8.59 0.97 11.63
N ILE A 103 8.18 -0.23 11.22
CA ILE A 103 6.86 -0.49 10.63
C ILE A 103 6.29 -1.76 11.29
N ASP A 104 5.14 -1.64 11.93
CA ASP A 104 4.54 -2.77 12.64
C ASP A 104 3.57 -3.55 11.74
N LEU A 105 2.70 -2.85 11.01
CA LEU A 105 1.72 -3.42 10.08
C LEU A 105 1.86 -2.85 8.67
N VAL A 106 1.69 -3.68 7.65
CA VAL A 106 1.53 -3.28 6.25
C VAL A 106 0.16 -3.76 5.76
N LEU A 107 -0.69 -2.83 5.34
CA LEU A 107 -1.95 -3.13 4.66
C LEU A 107 -1.82 -2.69 3.21
N ALA A 108 -1.75 -3.63 2.27
CA ALA A 108 -1.48 -3.31 0.87
C ALA A 108 -2.55 -3.90 -0.04
N GLU A 109 -3.06 -3.06 -0.94
CA GLU A 109 -3.89 -3.53 -2.06
C GLU A 109 -3.02 -4.30 -3.06
N CYS A 110 -3.55 -5.41 -3.55
CA CYS A 110 -2.83 -6.36 -4.37
C CYS A 110 -3.77 -7.12 -5.32
N ARG A 111 -3.19 -7.71 -6.37
CA ARG A 111 -3.90 -8.71 -7.15
C ARG A 111 -3.89 -10.05 -6.41
N ILE A 112 -5.07 -10.67 -6.33
CA ILE A 112 -5.26 -12.04 -5.85
C ILE A 112 -5.73 -12.89 -7.03
N GLY A 113 -4.97 -13.93 -7.38
CA GLY A 113 -5.35 -14.90 -8.41
C GLY A 113 -4.93 -14.55 -9.83
N ALA A 114 -5.43 -15.36 -10.77
CA ALA A 114 -5.03 -15.37 -12.19
C ALA A 114 -5.82 -14.41 -13.08
N SER A 115 -6.52 -13.44 -12.49
CA SER A 115 -7.09 -12.31 -13.21
C SER A 115 -5.98 -11.75 -14.10
N GLY A 116 -6.15 -11.82 -15.43
CA GLY A 116 -5.09 -11.64 -16.43
C GLY A 116 -4.35 -10.29 -16.34
N SER A 117 -3.54 -9.92 -17.34
CA SER A 117 -2.67 -8.72 -17.29
C SER A 117 -3.39 -7.34 -17.19
N LEU A 118 -4.67 -7.33 -16.82
CA LEU A 118 -5.54 -6.16 -16.67
C LEU A 118 -5.64 -5.64 -15.23
N THR A 119 -4.98 -6.26 -14.25
CA THR A 119 -5.07 -5.77 -12.87
C THR A 119 -4.06 -4.67 -12.60
N GLN A 120 -4.54 -3.63 -11.93
CA GLN A 120 -3.80 -2.40 -11.66
C GLN A 120 -2.68 -2.60 -10.62
N HIS A 121 -2.82 -3.55 -9.70
CA HIS A 121 -1.89 -3.79 -8.58
C HIS A 121 -0.89 -4.91 -8.82
N VAL A 122 0.20 -4.88 -8.05
CA VAL A 122 1.18 -5.98 -8.00
C VAL A 122 0.56 -7.29 -7.48
N PRO A 123 1.05 -8.46 -7.92
CA PRO A 123 0.66 -9.75 -7.35
C PRO A 123 0.99 -9.83 -5.86
N ILE A 124 0.10 -10.43 -5.07
CA ILE A 124 0.31 -10.67 -3.65
C ILE A 124 1.60 -11.44 -3.36
N GLU A 125 1.97 -12.38 -4.24
CA GLU A 125 3.19 -13.17 -4.13
C GLU A 125 4.44 -12.30 -4.10
N ALA A 126 4.43 -11.15 -4.80
CA ALA A 126 5.57 -10.25 -4.79
C ALA A 126 5.67 -9.43 -3.49
N LEU A 127 4.53 -9.05 -2.90
CA LEU A 127 4.51 -8.39 -1.58
C LEU A 127 5.01 -9.36 -0.49
N VAL A 128 4.51 -10.60 -0.52
CA VAL A 128 4.92 -11.68 0.38
C VAL A 128 6.41 -11.97 0.24
N ALA A 129 6.90 -12.16 -0.99
CA ALA A 129 8.32 -12.40 -1.26
C ALA A 129 9.23 -11.26 -0.81
N HIS A 130 8.73 -10.01 -0.81
CA HIS A 130 9.47 -8.87 -0.30
C HIS A 130 9.46 -8.83 1.23
N LEU A 131 8.31 -9.00 1.88
CA LEU A 131 8.14 -8.73 3.31
C LEU A 131 8.47 -9.92 4.22
N GLU A 132 8.19 -11.17 3.82
CA GLU A 132 8.42 -12.33 4.68
C GLU A 132 9.88 -12.56 5.09
N PRO A 133 10.87 -12.42 4.18
CA PRO A 133 12.28 -12.52 4.55
C PRO A 133 12.72 -11.41 5.52
N ARG A 134 11.94 -10.34 5.63
CA ARG A 134 12.19 -9.16 6.47
C ARG A 134 11.39 -9.18 7.79
N GLY A 135 10.88 -10.36 8.17
CA GLY A 135 10.24 -10.55 9.47
C GLY A 135 8.74 -10.24 9.49
N PHE A 136 8.07 -10.17 8.35
CA PHE A 136 6.60 -10.03 8.30
C PHE A 136 5.91 -11.37 8.02
N ARG A 137 4.64 -11.49 8.38
CA ARG A 137 3.75 -12.60 7.97
C ARG A 137 2.42 -12.04 7.50
N ALA A 138 1.85 -12.67 6.47
CA ALA A 138 0.47 -12.38 6.09
C ALA A 138 -0.48 -12.87 7.17
N MET A 139 -1.31 -11.96 7.68
CA MET A 139 -2.24 -12.20 8.78
C MET A 139 -3.69 -12.33 8.30
N ALA A 140 -4.06 -11.57 7.26
CA ALA A 140 -5.40 -11.59 6.71
C ALA A 140 -5.39 -11.22 5.23
N TYR A 141 -6.38 -11.75 4.51
CA TYR A 141 -6.67 -11.41 3.13
C TYR A 141 -8.11 -10.91 3.04
N TYR A 142 -8.30 -9.74 2.46
CA TYR A 142 -9.62 -9.15 2.26
C TYR A 142 -9.91 -9.15 0.76
N THR A 143 -10.96 -9.86 0.36
CA THR A 143 -11.40 -9.82 -1.05
C THR A 143 -12.02 -8.46 -1.36
N GLY A 144 -11.53 -7.81 -2.42
CA GLY A 144 -12.16 -6.63 -3.00
C GLY A 144 -13.17 -7.03 -4.08
N ALA A 145 -13.04 -6.46 -5.28
CA ALA A 145 -13.95 -6.77 -6.38
C ALA A 145 -13.80 -8.21 -6.88
N ILE A 146 -14.93 -8.89 -7.12
CA ILE A 146 -15.01 -10.22 -7.75
C ILE A 146 -15.74 -10.08 -9.08
N ALA A 147 -15.17 -10.64 -10.14
CA ALA A 147 -15.77 -10.69 -11.47
C ALA A 147 -16.04 -12.15 -11.87
N ALA A 148 -17.24 -12.44 -12.37
CA ALA A 148 -17.67 -13.82 -12.65
C ALA A 148 -16.79 -14.56 -13.67
N ASP A 149 -16.16 -13.82 -14.59
CA ASP A 149 -15.29 -14.33 -15.66
C ASP A 149 -13.80 -14.38 -15.26
N ARG A 150 -13.41 -13.63 -14.22
CA ARG A 150 -11.99 -13.38 -13.86
C ARG A 150 -11.63 -13.75 -12.43
N GLY A 151 -12.62 -14.11 -11.60
CA GLY A 151 -12.43 -14.38 -10.18
C GLY A 151 -12.20 -13.09 -9.37
N VAL A 152 -11.42 -13.19 -8.28
CA VAL A 152 -11.02 -12.02 -7.51
C VAL A 152 -10.15 -11.11 -8.38
N HIS A 153 -10.54 -9.85 -8.49
CA HIS A 153 -9.88 -8.85 -9.33
C HIS A 153 -8.78 -8.12 -8.57
N HIS A 154 -9.06 -7.70 -7.34
CA HIS A 154 -8.12 -7.11 -6.39
C HIS A 154 -8.59 -7.41 -4.96
N GLY A 155 -7.71 -7.18 -3.99
CA GLY A 155 -8.03 -7.24 -2.57
C GLY A 155 -6.87 -6.71 -1.75
N ASP A 156 -6.99 -6.75 -0.43
CA ASP A 156 -5.96 -6.29 0.48
C ASP A 156 -5.30 -7.47 1.20
N VAL A 157 -4.01 -7.34 1.45
CA VAL A 157 -3.30 -8.19 2.41
C VAL A 157 -2.87 -7.36 3.61
N LEU A 158 -3.19 -7.84 4.81
CA LEU A 158 -2.60 -7.34 6.05
C LEU A 158 -1.41 -8.22 6.40
N MET A 159 -0.23 -7.61 6.53
CA MET A 159 0.99 -8.25 6.99
C MET A 159 1.47 -7.62 8.30
N ALA A 160 1.90 -8.44 9.25
CA ALA A 160 2.38 -8.00 10.55
C ALA A 160 3.81 -8.43 10.80
N ARG A 161 4.59 -7.59 11.50
CA ARG A 161 5.94 -7.92 11.95
C ARG A 161 5.87 -8.96 13.06
N ILE A 162 6.61 -10.06 12.92
CA ILE A 162 6.45 -11.27 13.74
C ILE A 162 6.82 -11.09 15.21
N ASP A 163 7.75 -10.20 15.52
CA ASP A 163 8.19 -9.92 16.90
C ASP A 163 7.23 -8.96 17.64
N ARG A 164 6.21 -8.43 16.94
CA ARG A 164 5.04 -7.76 17.54
C ARG A 164 3.91 -8.74 17.88
N LEU A 165 4.08 -10.01 17.56
CA LEU A 165 3.12 -11.07 17.84
C LEU A 165 3.60 -11.89 19.04
N ASP A 166 2.67 -12.34 19.86
CA ASP A 166 3.02 -13.18 21.01
C ASP A 166 3.67 -14.50 20.55
N PRO A 167 4.75 -14.96 21.20
CA PRO A 167 5.36 -16.24 20.87
C PRO A 167 4.35 -17.40 20.96
N GLY A 168 4.25 -18.20 19.89
CA GLY A 168 3.31 -19.32 19.83
C GLY A 168 1.86 -18.93 19.50
N MET A 169 1.62 -17.66 19.14
CA MET A 169 0.31 -17.18 18.70
C MET A 169 -0.24 -18.02 17.55
N TYR A 170 -1.44 -18.54 17.75
CA TYR A 170 -2.30 -19.11 16.73
C TYR A 170 -3.68 -18.47 16.90
N TRP A 171 -4.09 -17.67 15.92
CA TRP A 171 -5.37 -16.97 15.93
C TRP A 171 -6.28 -17.58 14.87
N GLY A 172 -7.19 -18.43 15.31
CA GLY A 172 -8.16 -19.09 14.46
C GLY A 172 -9.48 -18.30 14.35
N PRO A 173 -10.34 -18.64 13.37
CA PRO A 173 -11.64 -18.00 13.22
C PRO A 173 -12.53 -18.07 14.48
N CYS A 174 -12.33 -19.09 15.32
CA CYS A 174 -13.07 -19.26 16.57
C CYS A 174 -12.69 -18.21 17.63
N ASP A 175 -11.43 -17.77 17.66
CA ASP A 175 -10.89 -16.82 18.65
C ASP A 175 -11.41 -15.39 18.38
N VAL A 176 -11.74 -15.08 17.12
CA VAL A 176 -12.42 -13.83 16.73
C VAL A 176 -13.85 -13.78 17.29
N LEU A 177 -14.53 -14.93 17.30
CA LEU A 177 -15.93 -15.05 17.71
C LEU A 177 -16.11 -15.13 19.23
N SER A 178 -15.06 -15.53 19.96
CA SER A 178 -15.05 -15.55 21.44
C SER A 178 -14.84 -14.18 22.06
N GLY A 179 -14.42 -13.17 21.27
CA GLY A 179 -14.19 -11.81 21.76
C GLY A 179 -12.83 -11.64 22.45
N ASP A 180 -11.90 -12.56 22.24
CA ASP A 180 -10.53 -12.41 22.70
C ASP A 180 -9.85 -11.25 21.95
N GLY A 181 -9.10 -10.42 22.69
CA GLY A 181 -8.45 -9.21 22.15
C GLY A 181 -7.45 -9.53 21.05
N ILE A 182 -7.18 -8.54 20.19
CA ILE A 182 -6.19 -8.70 19.11
C ILE A 182 -4.79 -8.85 19.74
N PRO A 183 -4.04 -9.93 19.44
CA PRO A 183 -2.79 -10.29 20.13
C PRO A 183 -1.58 -9.51 19.60
N PHE A 184 -1.62 -8.18 19.69
CA PHE A 184 -0.45 -7.33 19.45
C PHE A 184 0.21 -7.01 20.79
N SER A 185 1.51 -7.23 20.89
CA SER A 185 2.31 -6.73 22.01
C SER A 185 2.58 -5.23 21.86
N ASP A 186 2.62 -4.51 23.00
CA ASP A 186 2.87 -3.06 23.06
C ASP A 186 4.24 -2.66 22.48
#